data_AF-A0A2B4SI66-F1
#
_entry.id   AF-A0A2B4SI66-F1
#
_cell.length_a   1.000
_cell.length_b   1.000
_cell.length_c   1.000
_cell.angle_alpha   90.00
_cell.angle_beta   90.00
_cell.angle_gamma   90.00
#
_symmetry.space_group_name_H-M   'P 1'
#
loop_
_entity.id
_entity.type
_entity.pdbx_description
1 polymer ?
#
loop_
_entity_poly.entity_id
_entity_poly.type
_entity_poly.pdbx_seq_one_letter_code
_entity_poly.pdbx_strand_id
1 'polypeptide(L)'
;MLAEKEGYSDEVVLGVFLHDIGHLIGFHKALPCMGDVGTEAHEIIGEQFLNDLGFPDSVTSFVRGHVDAKRYLVYKYPHYHEELSEASKLTLIYQGGPMKADEAEKFEELKHFEALIKMRKWDDLGKVKGAPIDSLDKYESMCKKFLETLCFK
;
A
#
# COMPACT_ATOMS: atom_id res chain seq x y z
N MET A 1 12.67 -7.96 -0.35
CA MET A 1 11.46 -7.33 -0.97
C MET A 1 11.73 -6.94 -2.44
N LEU A 2 10.70 -6.77 -3.31
CA LEU A 2 10.90 -6.37 -4.72
C LEU A 2 11.42 -4.93 -4.89
N ALA A 3 10.81 -3.96 -4.20
CA ALA A 3 11.24 -2.55 -4.22
C ALA A 3 12.74 -2.39 -3.85
N GLU A 4 13.20 -3.13 -2.85
CA GLU A 4 14.62 -3.15 -2.45
C GLU A 4 15.52 -3.73 -3.55
N LYS A 5 15.12 -4.85 -4.18
CA LYS A 5 15.88 -5.48 -5.27
C LYS A 5 16.01 -4.57 -6.50
N GLU A 6 15.03 -3.70 -6.72
CA GLU A 6 15.04 -2.70 -7.78
C GLU A 6 15.76 -1.40 -7.40
N GLY A 7 16.30 -1.28 -6.18
CA GLY A 7 17.12 -0.14 -5.76
C GLY A 7 16.35 1.12 -5.38
N TYR A 8 15.10 1.00 -4.94
CA TYR A 8 14.34 2.16 -4.43
C TYR A 8 14.84 2.63 -3.06
N SER A 9 14.51 3.87 -2.72
CA SER A 9 14.87 4.47 -1.42
C SER A 9 14.18 3.76 -0.26
N ASP A 10 14.76 3.93 0.93
CA ASP A 10 14.20 3.41 2.18
C ASP A 10 12.75 3.83 2.40
N GLU A 11 12.38 5.04 2.00
CA GLU A 11 11.00 5.57 2.08
C GLU A 11 10.01 4.69 1.32
N VAL A 12 10.35 4.35 0.07
CA VAL A 12 9.51 3.50 -0.79
C VAL A 12 9.48 2.07 -0.26
N VAL A 13 10.64 1.54 0.15
CA VAL A 13 10.74 0.18 0.71
C VAL A 13 9.86 0.04 1.96
N LEU A 14 9.90 1.04 2.86
CA LEU A 14 9.06 1.06 4.06
C LEU A 14 7.58 1.24 3.72
N GLY A 15 7.24 2.12 2.78
CA GLY A 15 5.86 2.30 2.33
C GLY A 15 5.27 1.02 1.73
N VAL A 16 6.04 0.30 0.91
CA VAL A 16 5.65 -1.00 0.34
C VAL A 16 5.55 -2.06 1.44
N PHE A 17 6.47 -2.09 2.40
CA PHE A 17 6.41 -3.05 3.51
C PHE A 17 5.16 -2.87 4.39
N LEU A 18 4.77 -1.61 4.63
CA LEU A 18 3.72 -1.25 5.59
C LEU A 18 2.34 -1.02 4.95
N HIS A 19 2.17 -1.21 3.64
CA HIS A 19 0.95 -0.79 2.92
C HIS A 19 -0.35 -1.40 3.45
N ASP A 20 -0.31 -2.62 3.99
CA ASP A 20 -1.47 -3.32 4.54
C ASP A 20 -1.56 -3.25 6.08
N ILE A 21 -0.72 -2.44 6.75
CA ILE A 21 -0.67 -2.35 8.22
C ILE A 21 -2.03 -1.98 8.85
N GLY A 22 -2.86 -1.25 8.08
CA GLY A 22 -4.22 -0.89 8.47
C GLY A 22 -5.11 -2.08 8.84
N HIS A 23 -4.90 -3.24 8.22
CA HIS A 23 -5.64 -4.46 8.57
C HIS A 23 -5.33 -4.92 10.00
N LEU A 24 -4.05 -4.93 10.39
CA LEU A 24 -3.66 -5.33 11.75
C LEU A 24 -4.25 -4.39 12.81
N ILE A 25 -4.22 -3.08 12.52
CA ILE A 25 -4.78 -2.05 13.40
C ILE A 25 -6.29 -2.21 13.50
N GLY A 26 -6.95 -2.44 12.36
CA GLY A 26 -8.39 -2.67 12.29
C GLY A 26 -8.84 -3.87 13.12
N PHE A 27 -8.15 -5.00 12.98
CA PHE A 27 -8.42 -6.20 13.79
C PHE A 27 -8.19 -5.95 15.28
N HIS A 28 -7.10 -5.27 15.64
CA HIS A 28 -6.80 -4.96 17.03
C HIS A 28 -7.88 -4.06 17.68
N LYS A 29 -8.41 -3.09 16.91
CA LYS A 29 -9.42 -2.13 17.37
C LYS A 29 -10.86 -2.60 17.13
N ALA A 30 -11.07 -3.81 16.59
CA ALA A 30 -12.38 -4.32 16.18
C ALA A 30 -13.17 -3.36 15.27
N LEU A 31 -12.49 -2.75 14.30
CA LEU A 31 -13.09 -1.87 13.31
C LEU A 31 -13.91 -2.65 12.27
N PRO A 32 -14.80 -1.98 11.50
CA PRO A 32 -15.57 -2.62 10.43
C PRO A 32 -14.69 -3.37 9.43
N CYS A 33 -15.23 -4.47 8.90
CA CYS A 33 -14.56 -5.33 7.93
C CYS A 33 -15.34 -5.38 6.60
N MET A 34 -14.62 -5.57 5.51
CA MET A 34 -15.13 -5.88 4.17
C MET A 34 -15.53 -7.36 4.07
N GLY A 35 -16.44 -7.81 4.93
CA GLY A 35 -16.68 -9.24 5.12
C GLY A 35 -15.41 -9.95 5.62
N ASP A 36 -14.99 -11.01 4.93
CA ASP A 36 -13.84 -11.84 5.32
C ASP A 36 -12.51 -11.45 4.65
N VAL A 37 -12.48 -10.35 3.86
CA VAL A 37 -11.29 -9.94 3.08
C VAL A 37 -10.53 -8.75 3.65
N GLY A 38 -10.77 -8.42 4.93
CA GLY A 38 -9.96 -7.46 5.68
C GLY A 38 -10.76 -6.28 6.25
N THR A 39 -10.07 -5.40 6.96
CA THR A 39 -10.62 -4.15 7.52
C THR A 39 -11.02 -3.16 6.44
N GLU A 40 -12.19 -2.54 6.58
CA GLU A 40 -12.64 -1.45 5.73
C GLU A 40 -11.73 -0.21 5.87
N ALA A 41 -11.42 0.46 4.75
CA ALA A 41 -10.56 1.64 4.70
C ALA A 41 -9.18 1.44 5.35
N HIS A 42 -8.58 0.26 5.19
CA HIS A 42 -7.29 -0.07 5.79
C HIS A 42 -6.15 0.83 5.29
N GLU A 43 -6.24 1.31 4.07
CA GLU A 43 -5.32 2.27 3.48
C GLU A 43 -5.33 3.61 4.24
N ILE A 44 -6.50 4.06 4.69
CA ILE A 44 -6.66 5.31 5.47
C ILE A 44 -6.23 5.09 6.92
N ILE A 45 -6.62 3.96 7.51
CA ILE A 45 -6.25 3.60 8.88
C ILE A 45 -4.73 3.45 9.01
N GLY A 46 -4.11 2.79 8.04
CA GLY A 46 -2.66 2.59 7.98
C GLY A 46 -1.92 3.90 7.77
N GLU A 47 -2.36 4.74 6.83
CA GLU A 47 -1.80 6.07 6.59
C GLU A 47 -1.82 6.91 7.88
N GLN A 48 -2.99 7.02 8.54
CA GLN A 48 -3.13 7.81 9.76
C GLN A 48 -2.24 7.27 10.89
N PHE A 49 -2.20 5.95 11.07
CA PHE A 49 -1.36 5.34 12.10
C PHE A 49 0.13 5.63 11.90
N LEU A 50 0.62 5.53 10.66
CA LEU A 50 2.02 5.82 10.38
C LEU A 50 2.33 7.31 10.52
N ASN A 51 1.41 8.19 10.12
CA ASN A 51 1.52 9.62 10.36
C ASN A 51 1.61 9.94 11.87
N ASP A 52 0.78 9.31 12.70
CA ASP A 52 0.79 9.48 14.16
C ASP A 52 2.10 8.98 14.80
N LEU A 53 2.78 8.02 14.17
CA LEU A 53 4.11 7.54 14.57
C LEU A 53 5.26 8.43 14.08
N GLY A 54 4.99 9.44 13.25
CA GLY A 54 5.99 10.37 12.72
C GLY A 54 6.61 9.96 11.38
N PHE A 55 6.02 8.99 10.67
CA PHE A 55 6.41 8.76 9.27
C PHE A 55 5.94 9.92 8.39
N PRO A 56 6.76 10.37 7.42
CA PRO A 56 6.43 11.45 6.52
C PRO A 56 5.54 10.95 5.37
N ASP A 57 4.95 11.91 4.65
CA ASP A 57 4.16 11.69 3.44
C ASP A 57 4.88 10.80 2.41
N SER A 58 6.21 10.92 2.28
CA SER A 58 7.01 10.08 1.38
C SER A 58 6.94 8.57 1.67
N VAL A 59 6.48 8.18 2.86
CA VAL A 59 6.18 6.78 3.24
C VAL A 59 4.68 6.53 3.26
N THR A 60 3.91 7.40 3.93
CA THR A 60 2.48 7.15 4.17
C THR A 60 1.64 7.24 2.90
N SER A 61 2.06 8.01 1.90
CA SER A 61 1.37 8.11 0.61
C SER A 61 1.31 6.76 -0.12
N PHE A 62 2.27 5.86 0.11
CA PHE A 62 2.26 4.51 -0.47
C PHE A 62 1.20 3.61 0.19
N VAL A 63 0.95 3.83 1.48
CA VAL A 63 -0.08 3.09 2.23
C VAL A 63 -1.46 3.51 1.77
N ARG A 64 -1.73 4.80 1.59
CA ARG A 64 -3.00 5.23 0.98
C ARG A 64 -3.10 4.82 -0.48
N GLY A 65 -2.04 5.13 -1.24
CA GLY A 65 -2.05 5.09 -2.69
C GLY A 65 -2.10 3.69 -3.30
N HIS A 66 -1.91 2.61 -2.53
CA HIS A 66 -1.97 1.25 -3.08
C HIS A 66 -3.38 0.83 -3.50
N VAL A 67 -4.42 1.31 -2.79
CA VAL A 67 -5.82 1.11 -3.18
C VAL A 67 -6.15 1.96 -4.39
N ASP A 68 -5.75 3.22 -4.39
CA ASP A 68 -5.97 4.14 -5.51
C ASP A 68 -5.27 3.62 -6.79
N ALA A 69 -4.04 3.12 -6.68
CA ALA A 69 -3.32 2.50 -7.78
C ALA A 69 -4.06 1.28 -8.34
N LYS A 70 -4.70 0.46 -7.48
CA LYS A 70 -5.55 -0.65 -7.93
C LYS A 70 -6.74 -0.13 -8.74
N ARG A 71 -7.48 0.83 -8.18
CA ARG A 71 -8.68 1.41 -8.83
C ARG A 71 -8.33 2.07 -10.16
N TYR A 72 -7.20 2.77 -10.21
CA TYR A 72 -6.67 3.39 -11.42
C TYR A 72 -6.27 2.35 -12.46
N LEU A 73 -5.52 1.31 -12.11
CA LEU A 73 -5.07 0.30 -13.07
C LEU A 73 -6.26 -0.45 -13.70
N VAL A 74 -7.30 -0.74 -12.91
CA VAL A 74 -8.53 -1.33 -13.44
C VAL A 74 -9.27 -0.36 -14.39
N TYR A 75 -9.28 0.94 -14.08
CA TYR A 75 -9.84 1.95 -14.98
C TYR A 75 -9.06 2.08 -16.29
N LYS A 76 -7.73 2.24 -16.19
CA LYS A 76 -6.85 2.53 -17.33
C LYS A 76 -6.65 1.32 -18.24
N TYR A 77 -6.60 0.12 -17.66
CA TYR A 77 -6.33 -1.13 -18.36
C TYR A 77 -7.44 -2.15 -18.04
N PRO A 78 -8.46 -2.27 -18.91
CA PRO A 78 -9.61 -3.14 -18.65
C PRO A 78 -9.25 -4.59 -18.31
N HIS A 79 -8.17 -5.13 -18.88
CA HIS A 79 -7.68 -6.48 -18.60
C HIS A 79 -7.10 -6.65 -17.19
N TYR A 80 -6.69 -5.56 -16.52
CA TYR A 80 -6.08 -5.64 -15.19
C TYR A 80 -7.02 -6.22 -14.13
N HIS A 81 -8.34 -6.04 -14.29
CA HIS A 81 -9.32 -6.64 -13.39
C HIS A 81 -9.18 -8.17 -13.33
N GLU A 82 -8.87 -8.82 -14.46
CA GLU A 82 -8.74 -10.27 -14.55
C GLU A 82 -7.47 -10.79 -13.85
N GLU A 83 -6.42 -9.97 -13.81
CA GLU A 83 -5.13 -10.27 -13.17
C GLU A 83 -5.19 -10.17 -11.63
N LEU A 84 -6.20 -9.48 -11.08
CA LEU A 84 -6.38 -9.37 -9.63
C LEU A 84 -6.68 -10.74 -9.01
N SER A 85 -6.10 -10.99 -7.82
CA SER A 85 -6.55 -12.10 -6.97
C SER A 85 -8.01 -11.92 -6.55
N GLU A 86 -8.70 -13.02 -6.23
CA GLU A 86 -10.12 -12.99 -5.83
C GLU A 86 -10.41 -12.06 -4.65
N ALA A 87 -9.53 -12.03 -3.63
CA ALA A 87 -9.66 -11.08 -2.52
C ALA A 87 -9.54 -9.61 -2.98
N SER A 88 -8.66 -9.33 -3.95
CA SER A 88 -8.49 -7.98 -4.50
C SER A 88 -9.66 -7.53 -5.35
N LYS A 89 -10.33 -8.45 -6.06
CA LYS A 89 -11.59 -8.20 -6.77
C LYS A 89 -12.73 -7.92 -5.78
N LEU A 90 -12.82 -8.70 -4.70
CA LEU A 90 -13.86 -8.49 -3.70
C LEU A 90 -13.70 -7.14 -2.98
N THR A 91 -12.49 -6.83 -2.51
CA THR A 91 -12.19 -5.54 -1.87
C THR A 91 -12.39 -4.35 -2.80
N LEU A 92 -12.19 -4.50 -4.12
CA LEU A 92 -12.43 -3.43 -5.09
C LEU A 92 -13.89 -2.94 -5.08
N ILE A 93 -14.86 -3.81 -4.80
CA ILE A 93 -16.28 -3.45 -4.70
C ILE A 93 -16.51 -2.50 -3.53
N TYR A 94 -15.92 -2.79 -2.38
CA TYR A 94 -16.00 -1.95 -1.18
C TYR A 94 -15.24 -0.63 -1.34
N GLN A 95 -14.21 -0.61 -2.18
CA GLN A 95 -13.36 0.55 -2.42
C GLN A 95 -13.89 1.49 -3.51
N GLY A 96 -15.13 1.29 -3.98
CA GLY A 96 -15.76 2.18 -4.97
C GLY A 96 -15.49 1.81 -6.42
N GLY A 97 -14.92 0.64 -6.70
CA GLY A 97 -14.71 0.15 -8.05
C GLY A 97 -13.57 0.85 -8.81
N PRO A 98 -13.49 0.66 -10.14
CA PRO A 98 -12.57 1.40 -10.99
C PRO A 98 -12.74 2.91 -10.81
N MET A 99 -11.66 3.67 -10.94
CA MET A 99 -11.74 5.13 -10.92
C MET A 99 -12.65 5.67 -12.01
N LYS A 100 -13.27 6.82 -11.74
CA LYS A 100 -13.85 7.71 -12.75
C LYS A 100 -12.75 8.52 -13.44
N ALA A 101 -13.07 9.11 -14.59
CA ALA A 101 -12.10 9.89 -15.36
C ALA A 101 -11.47 11.05 -14.57
N ASP A 102 -12.26 11.74 -13.74
CA ASP A 102 -11.79 12.86 -12.91
C ASP A 102 -10.96 12.41 -11.70
N GLU A 103 -11.22 11.22 -11.17
CA GLU A 103 -10.37 10.58 -10.15
C GLU A 103 -9.02 10.18 -10.75
N ALA A 104 -9.04 9.59 -11.95
CA ALA A 104 -7.84 9.15 -12.64
C ALA A 104 -6.93 10.32 -13.04
N GLU A 105 -7.50 11.42 -13.53
CA GLU A 105 -6.74 12.64 -13.87
C GLU A 105 -6.00 13.19 -12.63
N LYS A 106 -6.69 13.31 -11.49
CA LYS A 106 -6.06 13.74 -10.22
C LYS A 106 -5.00 12.76 -9.73
N PHE A 107 -5.21 11.46 -9.93
CA PHE A 107 -4.26 10.44 -9.54
C PHE A 107 -2.98 10.48 -10.38
N GLU A 108 -3.10 10.75 -11.69
CA GLU A 108 -1.97 10.94 -12.61
C GLU A 108 -1.12 12.19 -12.26
N GLU A 109 -1.69 13.19 -11.59
CA GLU A 109 -0.98 14.40 -11.12
C GLU A 109 -0.14 14.19 -9.86
N LEU A 110 -0.26 13.04 -9.18
CA LEU A 110 0.49 12.79 -7.95
C LEU A 110 2.00 12.73 -8.25
N LYS A 111 2.80 13.43 -7.43
CA LYS A 111 4.27 13.43 -7.51
C LYS A 111 4.87 12.01 -7.53
N HIS A 112 4.21 11.08 -6.85
CA HIS A 112 4.65 9.68 -6.71
C HIS A 112 3.87 8.69 -7.59
N PHE A 113 3.10 9.16 -8.58
CA PHE A 113 2.24 8.34 -9.44
C PHE A 113 2.94 7.08 -9.98
N GLU A 114 4.07 7.22 -10.66
CA GLU A 114 4.82 6.09 -11.23
C GLU A 114 5.26 5.07 -10.17
N ALA A 115 5.64 5.55 -8.98
CA ALA A 115 6.04 4.68 -7.88
C ALA A 115 4.83 3.95 -7.28
N LEU A 116 3.66 4.58 -7.20
CA LEU A 116 2.40 3.95 -6.75
C LEU A 116 1.94 2.86 -7.73
N ILE A 117 2.08 3.10 -9.04
CA ILE A 117 1.77 2.08 -10.06
C ILE A 117 2.69 0.86 -9.92
N LYS A 118 3.99 1.09 -9.72
CA LYS A 118 4.94 -0.02 -9.50
C LYS A 118 4.68 -0.74 -8.18
N MET A 119 4.37 0.00 -7.13
CA MET A 119 4.00 -0.56 -5.84
C MET A 119 2.83 -1.53 -5.96
N ARG A 120 1.78 -1.15 -6.69
CA ARG A 120 0.64 -2.04 -6.90
C ARG A 120 1.02 -3.33 -7.63
N LYS A 121 1.92 -3.25 -8.61
CA LYS A 121 2.46 -4.45 -9.28
C LYS A 121 3.25 -5.33 -8.32
N TRP A 122 4.03 -4.75 -7.41
CA TRP A 122 4.74 -5.52 -6.38
C TRP A 122 3.80 -6.20 -5.38
N ASP A 123 2.70 -5.54 -4.98
CA ASP A 123 1.65 -6.16 -4.17
C ASP A 123 1.08 -7.40 -4.87
N ASP A 124 0.69 -7.27 -6.15
CA ASP A 124 0.15 -8.41 -6.90
C ASP A 124 1.16 -9.57 -7.07
N LEU A 125 2.45 -9.25 -7.25
CA LEU A 125 3.53 -10.24 -7.32
C LEU A 125 3.92 -10.83 -5.96
N GLY A 126 3.55 -10.19 -4.84
CA GLY A 126 3.88 -10.62 -3.48
C GLY A 126 3.16 -11.87 -3.00
N LYS A 127 2.24 -12.43 -3.81
CA LYS A 127 1.30 -13.50 -3.42
C LYS A 127 1.83 -14.92 -3.69
N VAL A 128 3.15 -15.08 -3.87
CA VAL A 128 3.78 -16.38 -4.19
C VAL A 128 4.01 -17.20 -2.92
N LYS A 129 3.30 -18.33 -2.79
CA LYS A 129 3.49 -19.27 -1.68
C LYS A 129 4.91 -19.85 -1.66
N GLY A 130 5.55 -19.84 -0.50
CA GLY A 130 6.89 -20.41 -0.30
C GLY A 130 8.04 -19.55 -0.83
N ALA A 131 7.78 -18.31 -1.27
CA ALA A 131 8.83 -17.37 -1.59
C ALA A 131 9.72 -17.11 -0.36
N PRO A 132 11.05 -17.01 -0.51
CA PRO A 132 11.94 -16.58 0.56
C PRO A 132 11.54 -15.18 1.04
N ILE A 133 11.35 -15.03 2.36
CA ILE A 133 11.05 -13.76 3.00
C ILE A 133 12.24 -13.30 3.85
N ASP A 134 12.47 -12.00 3.88
CA ASP A 134 13.44 -11.40 4.80
C ASP A 134 12.87 -11.41 6.24
N SER A 135 13.74 -11.36 7.26
CA SER A 135 13.29 -11.27 8.66
C SER A 135 12.55 -9.97 8.94
N LEU A 136 11.53 -10.02 9.81
CA LEU A 136 10.86 -8.83 10.33
C LEU A 136 11.83 -7.91 11.08
N ASP A 137 12.84 -8.45 11.76
CA ASP A 137 13.85 -7.67 12.51
C ASP A 137 14.58 -6.66 11.61
N LYS A 138 14.77 -7.02 10.34
CA LYS A 138 15.39 -6.15 9.33
C LYS A 138 14.54 -4.90 9.12
N TYR A 139 13.24 -5.08 8.87
CA TYR A 139 12.32 -3.98 8.59
C TYR A 139 11.98 -3.18 9.85
N GLU A 140 11.89 -3.84 11.01
CA GLU A 140 11.78 -3.13 12.30
C GLU A 140 12.99 -2.22 12.53
N SER A 141 14.20 -2.73 12.31
CA SER A 141 15.44 -1.93 12.43
C SER A 141 15.46 -0.78 11.43
N MET A 142 14.95 -0.99 10.22
CA MET A 142 14.84 0.03 9.19
C MET A 142 13.85 1.13 9.60
N CYS A 143 12.67 0.78 10.11
CA CYS A 143 11.69 1.73 10.66
C CYS A 143 12.31 2.58 11.78
N LYS A 144 12.96 1.94 12.76
CA LYS A 144 13.60 2.64 13.89
C LYS A 144 14.65 3.65 13.42
N LYS A 145 15.60 3.20 12.59
CA LYS A 145 16.64 4.07 12.03
C LYS A 145 16.04 5.23 11.23
N PHE A 146 15.05 4.93 10.39
CA PHE A 146 14.40 5.95 9.56
C PHE A 146 13.75 7.03 10.44
N LEU A 147 12.95 6.65 11.43
CA LEU A 147 12.34 7.58 12.38
C LEU A 147 13.38 8.37 13.20
N GLU A 148 14.44 7.71 13.68
CA GLU A 148 15.55 8.39 14.38
C GLU A 148 16.19 9.47 13.51
N THR A 149 16.42 9.21 12.22
CA THR A 149 17.02 10.20 11.31
C THR A 149 16.14 11.43 11.06
N LEU A 150 14.82 11.31 11.25
CA LEU A 150 13.89 12.44 11.14
C LEU A 150 13.90 13.33 12.38
N CYS A 151 14.13 12.77 13.57
CA CYS A 151 14.24 13.54 14.81
C CYS A 151 15.47 14.46 14.88
N PHE A 152 16.48 14.24 14.03
CA PHE A 152 17.73 15.02 13.98
C PHE A 152 17.84 15.94 12.75
N LYS A 153 16.76 16.09 11.97
CA LYS A 153 16.64 17.09 10.90
C LYS A 153 15.85 18.30 11.38
#